data_AF-A0A2M6WUM7-F1
#
_entry.id   AF-A0A2M6WUM7-F1
#
_cell.length_a   1.000
_cell.length_b   1.000
_cell.length_c   1.000
_cell.angle_alpha   90.00
_cell.angle_beta   90.00
_cell.angle_gamma   90.00
#
_symmetry.space_group_name_H-M   'P 1'
#
loop_
_entity.id
_entity.type
_entity.pdbx_description
1 polymer ?
#
loop_
_entity_poly.entity_id
_entity_poly.type
_entity_poly.pdbx_seq_one_letter_code
_entity_poly.pdbx_strand_id
1 'polypeptide(L)'
;MSSDTYWTYLVFTQDGEEWKYYKKGVLQSFTGTNNNWSSNHLAISAVWIGRSVHGDFYFNGLMSDIRLYNRALSEAEVLDLYNATTNIKQ
;
A
#
# COMPACT_ATOMS: atom_id res chain seq x y z
N MET A 1 13.81 -1.28 17.14
CA MET A 1 12.67 -1.48 16.22
C MET A 1 11.42 -1.32 17.07
N SER A 2 10.60 -0.29 16.86
CA SER A 2 9.41 -0.09 17.69
C SER A 2 8.40 -1.21 17.39
N SER A 3 8.04 -1.94 18.44
CA SER A 3 7.09 -3.05 18.45
C SER A 3 5.65 -2.54 18.40
N ASP A 4 5.35 -1.77 17.36
CA ASP A 4 4.03 -1.18 17.17
C ASP A 4 3.04 -2.25 16.73
N THR A 5 2.38 -2.88 17.70
CA THR A 5 1.34 -3.91 17.54
C THR A 5 -0.03 -3.26 17.35
N TYR A 6 -0.18 -2.44 16.31
CA TYR A 6 -1.48 -1.87 15.92
C TYR A 6 -1.77 -2.04 14.43
N TRP A 7 -3.05 -2.21 14.12
CA TRP A 7 -3.55 -2.22 12.75
C TRP A 7 -3.15 -0.91 12.05
N THR A 8 -2.51 -1.05 10.89
CA THR A 8 -2.10 0.07 10.06
C THR A 8 -2.79 -0.02 8.72
N TYR A 9 -3.49 1.06 8.34
CA TYR A 9 -4.08 1.20 7.02
C TYR A 9 -3.02 1.70 6.03
N LEU A 10 -2.80 0.92 4.97
CA LEU A 10 -1.82 1.20 3.91
C LEU A 10 -2.54 1.22 2.56
N VAL A 11 -2.16 2.17 1.71
CA VAL A 11 -2.60 2.22 0.31
C VAL A 11 -1.39 2.47 -0.58
N PHE A 12 -1.34 1.77 -1.70
CA PHE A 12 -0.36 1.96 -2.76
C PHE A 12 -1.13 2.28 -4.05
N THR A 13 -0.68 3.29 -4.80
CA THR A 13 -1.28 3.68 -6.08
C THR A 13 -0.21 3.84 -7.14
N GLN A 14 -0.56 3.54 -8.38
CA GLN A 14 0.28 3.76 -9.56
C GLN A 14 -0.64 4.23 -10.69
N ASP A 15 -0.34 5.37 -11.31
CA ASP A 15 -1.10 5.94 -12.44
C ASP A 15 -0.40 5.77 -13.80
N GLY A 16 0.73 5.06 -13.82
CA GLY A 16 1.58 4.86 -14.99
C GLY A 16 2.80 5.79 -15.02
N GLU A 17 2.75 6.91 -14.30
CA GLU A 17 3.85 7.86 -14.17
C GLU A 17 4.54 7.74 -12.81
N GLU A 18 3.76 7.74 -11.72
CA GLU A 18 4.28 7.81 -10.36
C GLU A 18 3.71 6.69 -9.47
N TRP A 19 4.55 6.19 -8.56
CA TRP A 19 4.11 5.37 -7.43
C TRP A 19 3.90 6.26 -6.22
N LYS A 20 2.77 6.10 -5.52
CA LYS A 20 2.51 6.76 -4.24
C LYS A 20 2.14 5.72 -3.19
N TYR A 21 2.46 6.02 -1.93
CA TYR A 21 1.97 5.25 -0.81
C TYR A 21 1.45 6.17 0.31
N TYR A 22 0.45 5.66 1.01
CA TYR A 22 -0.25 6.38 2.05
C TYR A 22 -0.24 5.53 3.31
N LYS A 23 0.02 6.16 4.45
CA LYS A 23 -0.07 5.54 5.77
C LYS A 23 -1.13 6.29 6.58
N LYS A 24 -2.15 5.56 7.05
CA LYS A 24 -3.29 6.14 7.80
C LYS A 24 -3.92 7.34 7.05
N GLY A 25 -4.08 7.21 5.73
CA GLY A 25 -4.70 8.23 4.87
C GLY A 25 -3.79 9.38 4.42
N VAL A 26 -2.54 9.45 4.89
CA VAL A 26 -1.63 10.57 4.58
C VAL A 26 -0.55 10.13 3.59
N LEU A 27 -0.35 10.91 2.51
CA LEU A 27 0.73 10.69 1.54
C LEU A 27 2.09 10.70 2.24
N GLN A 28 2.91 9.71 1.94
CA GLN A 28 4.24 9.61 2.51
C GLN A 28 5.30 9.84 1.43
N SER A 29 6.40 10.50 1.80
CA SER A 29 7.56 10.61 0.91
C SER A 29 8.41 9.34 0.99
N PHE A 30 9.00 8.95 -0.13
CA PHE A 30 10.05 7.94 -0.13
C PHE A 30 11.34 8.56 0.43
N THR A 31 11.88 7.97 1.50
CA THR A 31 13.19 8.35 2.04
C THR A 31 14.18 7.25 1.69
N GLY A 32 14.93 7.40 0.59
CA GLY A 32 15.95 6.43 0.17
C GLY A 32 16.71 6.87 -1.07
N THR A 33 17.97 6.45 -1.19
CA THR A 33 18.88 6.75 -2.32
C THR A 33 18.46 6.12 -3.65
N ASN A 34 17.45 5.25 -3.65
CA ASN A 34 16.99 4.51 -4.82
C ASN A 34 15.58 4.95 -5.23
N ASN A 35 15.39 6.26 -5.43
CA ASN A 35 14.13 6.88 -5.86
C ASN A 35 13.72 6.51 -7.31
N ASN A 36 14.37 5.52 -7.91
CA ASN A 36 14.04 4.94 -9.21
C ASN A 36 13.20 3.66 -8.99
N TRP A 37 11.98 3.81 -8.48
CA TRP A 37 10.94 2.84 -8.80
C TRP A 37 10.52 3.12 -10.24
N SER A 38 11.40 2.76 -11.18
CA SER A 38 11.15 2.96 -12.61
C SER A 38 9.81 2.33 -12.95
N SER A 39 9.00 3.03 -13.76
CA SER A 39 7.73 2.57 -14.35
C SER A 39 7.84 1.32 -15.23
N ASN A 40 8.90 0.52 -15.04
CA ASN A 40 8.98 -0.85 -15.52
C ASN A 40 7.86 -1.64 -14.85
N HIS A 41 6.71 -1.64 -15.51
CA HIS A 41 5.76 -2.73 -15.53
C HIS A 41 6.54 -4.01 -15.81
N LEU A 42 7.10 -4.62 -14.77
CA LEU A 42 7.23 -6.06 -14.76
C LEU A 42 5.82 -6.53 -15.14
N ALA A 43 5.72 -7.31 -16.22
CA ALA A 43 4.51 -8.02 -16.53
C ALA A 43 4.26 -8.96 -15.35
N ILE A 44 3.58 -8.45 -14.31
CA ILE A 44 3.28 -9.19 -13.10
C ILE A 44 2.24 -10.21 -13.52
N SER A 45 2.71 -11.43 -13.84
CA SER A 45 1.84 -12.56 -14.18
C SER A 45 1.01 -13.02 -12.98
N ALA A 46 1.41 -12.66 -11.75
CA ALA A 46 0.69 -12.97 -10.52
C ALA A 46 0.94 -11.89 -9.45
N VAL A 47 -0.13 -11.34 -8.90
CA VAL A 47 -0.08 -10.46 -7.72
C VAL A 47 -0.20 -11.32 -6.47
N TRP A 48 0.81 -11.25 -5.60
CA TRP A 48 0.81 -11.94 -4.30
C TRP A 48 0.53 -10.95 -3.18
N ILE A 49 -0.29 -11.35 -2.22
CA ILE A 49 -0.54 -10.59 -0.99
C ILE A 49 0.19 -11.27 0.15
N GLY A 50 0.99 -10.51 0.90
CA GLY A 50 1.75 -11.03 2.06
C GLY A 50 2.99 -11.85 1.70
N ARG A 51 3.50 -11.77 0.47
CA ARG A 51 4.70 -12.47 0.02
C ARG A 51 5.45 -11.65 -1.03
N SER A 52 6.77 -11.74 -1.03
CA SER A 52 7.65 -11.23 -2.09
C SER A 52 7.47 -12.00 -3.42
N VAL A 53 7.65 -11.33 -4.54
CA VAL A 53 7.70 -11.93 -5.88
C VAL A 53 8.75 -13.05 -6.00
N HIS A 54 9.86 -12.95 -5.26
CA HIS A 54 10.93 -13.96 -5.27
C HIS A 54 10.67 -15.13 -4.31
N GLY A 55 9.65 -15.03 -3.45
CA GLY A 55 9.32 -16.08 -2.47
C GLY A 55 10.29 -16.27 -1.33
N ASP A 56 11.26 -15.37 -1.20
CA ASP A 56 12.25 -15.28 -0.14
C ASP A 56 11.69 -14.63 1.14
N PHE A 57 10.58 -13.90 1.04
CA PHE A 57 9.97 -13.20 2.17
C PHE A 57 8.46 -13.39 2.24
N TYR A 58 7.97 -13.59 3.46
CA TYR A 58 6.55 -13.66 3.81
C TYR A 58 6.25 -12.65 4.90
N PHE A 59 5.15 -11.94 4.75
CA PHE A 59 4.65 -11.04 5.78
C PHE A 59 4.19 -11.84 7.00
N ASN A 60 4.83 -11.60 8.14
CA ASN A 60 4.46 -12.23 9.40
C ASN A 60 3.56 -11.29 10.23
N GLY A 61 2.28 -11.24 9.88
CA GLY A 61 1.28 -10.42 10.55
C GLY A 61 -0.14 -10.70 10.05
N LEU A 62 -1.13 -10.07 10.69
CA LEU A 62 -2.52 -10.17 10.28
C LEU A 62 -2.82 -9.16 9.15
N MET A 63 -3.68 -9.55 8.22
CA MET A 63 -4.19 -8.71 7.14
C MET A 63 -5.72 -8.78 7.12
N SER A 64 -6.38 -7.66 6.86
CA SER A 64 -7.85 -7.55 6.76
C SER A 64 -8.21 -6.49 5.71
N ASP A 65 -9.44 -6.56 5.20
CA ASP A 65 -10.04 -5.54 4.33
C ASP A 65 -9.24 -5.20 3.06
N ILE A 66 -8.68 -6.24 2.43
CA ILE A 66 -7.88 -6.08 1.21
C ILE A 66 -8.79 -5.66 0.04
N ARG A 67 -8.42 -4.58 -0.64
CA ARG A 67 -9.13 -4.03 -1.80
C ARG A 67 -8.16 -3.81 -2.96
N LEU A 68 -8.62 -4.06 -4.19
CA LEU A 68 -7.85 -3.83 -5.41
C LEU A 68 -8.69 -3.00 -6.38
N TYR A 69 -8.07 -1.99 -6.98
CA TYR A 69 -8.71 -1.06 -7.91
C TYR A 69 -8.00 -1.13 -9.26
N ASN A 70 -8.75 -0.97 -10.35
CA ASN A 70 -8.22 -0.90 -11.71
C ASN A 70 -7.76 0.51 -12.11
N ARG A 71 -7.60 1.40 -11.13
CA ARG A 71 -7.16 2.79 -11.30
C ARG A 71 -6.38 3.26 -10.09
N ALA A 72 -5.56 4.29 -10.28
CA ALA A 72 -5.02 5.05 -9.15
C ALA A 72 -6.14 5.75 -8.39
N LEU A 73 -6.09 5.69 -7.06
CA LEU A 73 -6.93 6.49 -6.18
C LEU A 73 -6.29 7.86 -5.97
N SER A 74 -7.11 8.90 -5.92
CA SER A 74 -6.69 10.23 -5.52
C SER A 74 -6.47 10.32 -4.00
N GLU A 75 -5.74 11.35 -3.56
CA GLU A 75 -5.47 11.56 -2.12
C GLU A 75 -6.75 11.71 -1.30
N ALA A 76 -7.76 12.40 -1.84
CA ALA A 76 -9.05 12.56 -1.19
C ALA A 76 -9.79 11.22 -1.04
N GLU A 77 -9.81 10.40 -2.08
CA GLU A 77 -10.44 9.06 -2.03
C GLU A 77 -9.75 8.15 -1.02
N VAL A 78 -8.42 8.21 -0.92
CA VAL A 78 -7.66 7.45 0.08
C VAL A 78 -8.03 7.88 1.50
N LEU A 79 -8.16 9.18 1.74
CA LEU A 79 -8.58 9.73 3.03
C LEU A 79 -10.01 9.29 3.38
N ASP A 80 -10.94 9.37 2.44
CA ASP A 80 -12.32 8.95 2.64
C ASP A 80 -12.43 7.47 2.98
N LEU A 81 -11.68 6.60 2.27
CA LEU A 81 -11.63 5.17 2.55
C LEU A 81 -11.02 4.86 3.93
N TYR A 82 -9.99 5.61 4.34
CA TYR A 82 -9.40 5.49 5.67
C TYR A 82 -10.42 5.85 6.76
N ASN A 83 -11.13 6.97 6.59
CA ASN A 83 -12.15 7.42 7.54
C ASN A 83 -13.31 6.42 7.62
N ALA A 84 -13.80 5.92 6.49
CA ALA A 84 -14.83 4.89 6.44
C ALA A 84 -14.39 3.62 7.18
N THR A 85 -13.16 3.16 6.97
CA THR A 85 -12.63 1.94 7.63
C THR A 85 -12.45 2.14 9.14
N THR A 86 -12.11 3.36 9.57
CA THR A 86 -11.91 3.69 11.00
C THR A 86 -13.24 3.85 11.74
N ASN A 87 -14.29 4.32 11.06
CA ASN A 87 -15.62 4.55 11.64
C ASN A 87 -16.48 3.27 11.79
N ILE A 88 -16.06 2.14 11.21
CA ILE A 88 -16.80 0.86 11.28
C ILE A 88 -16.54 0.09 12.61
N LYS A 89 -15.71 0.63 13.52
CA LYS A 89 -15.42 0.01 14.83
C LYS A 89 -15.96 0.79 16.05
N GLN A 90 -17.18 1.33 15.97
CA GLN A 90 -17.93 1.77 17.17
C GLN A 90 -19.11 0.85 17.43
#